data_AF-A0A2G5XAW2-F1
#
_entry.id   AF-A0A2G5XAW2-F1
#
_cell.length_a   1.000
_cell.length_b   1.000
_cell.length_c   1.000
_cell.angle_alpha   90.00
_cell.angle_beta   90.00
_cell.angle_gamma   90.00
#
_symmetry.space_group_name_H-M   'P 1'
#
loop_
_entity.id
_entity.type
_entity.pdbx_description
1 polymer ?
#
loop_
_entity_poly.entity_id
_entity_poly.type
_entity_poly.pdbx_seq_one_letter_code
_entity_poly.pdbx_strand_id
1 'polypeptide(L)'
;MTNNTIYFLCKGNSCRSQIAERWGGNIFGEEWHVLSAGIEAHGVDISDQTSGIVDQQILNNADFVLTLCGFDDLANAEGTKEEKWAFFQRVRDEIGANIERSSKVSGKAQ
;
A
#
# COMPACT_ATOMS: atom_id res chain seq x y z
N MET A 1 -8.12 20.05 -8.94
CA MET A 1 -7.21 19.75 -7.82
C MET A 1 -7.84 18.57 -7.11
N THR A 2 -7.12 17.47 -7.10
CA THR A 2 -7.45 16.23 -6.40
C THR A 2 -7.43 16.51 -4.90
N ASN A 3 -8.62 16.70 -4.31
CA ASN A 3 -8.73 17.16 -2.93
C ASN A 3 -8.55 16.03 -1.91
N ASN A 4 -8.68 14.78 -2.34
CA ASN A 4 -8.69 13.64 -1.44
C ASN A 4 -7.35 12.93 -1.46
N THR A 5 -6.77 12.70 -0.28
CA THR A 5 -5.50 11.99 -0.12
C THR A 5 -5.71 10.67 0.60
N ILE A 6 -5.18 9.59 0.02
CA ILE A 6 -5.06 8.28 0.68
C ILE A 6 -3.59 7.99 0.96
N TYR A 7 -3.30 7.59 2.20
CA TYR A 7 -1.94 7.33 2.65
C TYR A 7 -1.78 5.91 3.19
N PHE A 8 -0.99 5.10 2.48
CA PHE A 8 -0.68 3.72 2.86
C PHE A 8 0.58 3.65 3.72
N LEU A 9 0.47 3.04 4.90
CA LEU A 9 1.58 2.90 5.84
C LEU A 9 2.06 1.46 5.96
N CYS A 10 3.35 1.24 5.76
CA CYS A 10 4.03 -0.04 5.94
C CYS A 10 5.20 0.11 6.92
N LYS A 11 5.68 -0.96 7.56
CA LYS A 11 6.88 -0.85 8.41
C LYS A 11 8.13 -0.54 7.59
N GLY A 12 8.35 -1.25 6.48
CA GLY A 12 9.59 -1.22 5.69
C GLY A 12 9.55 -0.45 4.37
N ASN A 13 8.38 0.07 3.96
CA ASN A 13 8.12 0.62 2.62
C ASN A 13 8.72 -0.18 1.45
N SER A 14 8.57 -1.50 1.48
CA SER A 14 9.12 -2.39 0.44
C SER A 14 8.04 -2.79 -0.58
N CYS A 15 7.47 -3.99 -0.50
CA CYS A 15 6.60 -4.54 -1.55
C CYS A 15 5.11 -4.30 -1.32
N ARG A 16 4.65 -4.30 -0.05
CA ARG A 16 3.22 -4.18 0.30
C ARG A 16 2.65 -2.79 -0.03
N SER A 17 3.44 -1.75 0.22
CA SER A 17 3.09 -0.35 -0.07
C SER A 17 2.90 -0.11 -1.56
N GLN A 18 3.76 -0.66 -2.41
CA GLN A 18 3.64 -0.55 -3.87
C GLN A 18 2.41 -1.29 -4.42
N ILE A 19 2.14 -2.49 -3.91
CA ILE A 19 0.92 -3.23 -4.25
C ILE A 19 -0.31 -2.39 -3.87
N ALA A 20 -0.30 -1.81 -2.67
CA ALA A 20 -1.39 -0.99 -2.17
C ALA A 20 -1.56 0.30 -2.97
N GLU A 21 -0.48 0.99 -3.33
CA GLU A 21 -0.51 2.21 -4.14
C GLU A 21 -1.12 1.94 -5.52
N ARG A 22 -0.75 0.83 -6.15
CA ARG A 22 -1.30 0.45 -7.46
C ARG A 22 -2.76 0.04 -7.38
N TRP A 23 -3.16 -0.69 -6.35
CA TRP A 23 -4.58 -0.98 -6.10
C TRP A 23 -5.36 0.29 -5.80
N GLY A 24 -4.80 1.19 -5.00
CA GLY A 24 -5.40 2.46 -4.64
C GLY A 24 -5.68 3.32 -5.87
N GLY A 25 -4.71 3.46 -6.78
CA GLY A 25 -4.91 4.19 -8.03
C GLY A 25 -6.04 3.61 -8.89
N ASN A 26 -6.17 2.28 -8.93
CA ASN A 26 -7.24 1.61 -9.66
C ASN A 26 -8.62 1.77 -9.01
N ILE A 27 -8.69 1.72 -7.68
CA ILE A 27 -9.96 1.73 -6.93
C ILE A 27 -10.50 3.15 -6.74
N PHE A 28 -9.63 4.09 -6.42
CA PHE A 28 -10.01 5.47 -6.11
C PHE A 28 -9.93 6.39 -7.33
N GLY A 29 -9.23 5.98 -8.39
CA GLY A 29 -9.11 6.73 -9.64
C GLY A 29 -8.23 7.97 -9.53
N GLU A 30 -8.20 8.76 -10.62
CA GLU A 30 -7.36 9.96 -10.74
C GLU A 30 -7.77 11.10 -9.80
N GLU A 31 -8.95 11.02 -9.16
CA GLU A 31 -9.44 12.04 -8.23
C GLU A 31 -8.71 12.02 -6.86
N TRP A 32 -8.00 10.94 -6.58
CA TRP A 32 -7.31 10.72 -5.31
C TRP A 32 -5.79 10.79 -5.46
N HIS A 33 -5.16 11.49 -4.54
CA HIS A 33 -3.72 11.43 -4.34
C HIS A 33 -3.38 10.17 -3.55
N VAL A 34 -2.82 9.18 -4.23
CA VAL A 34 -2.43 7.91 -3.64
C VAL A 34 -0.95 7.95 -3.26
N LEU A 35 -0.67 7.86 -1.97
CA LEU A 35 0.68 7.96 -1.41
C LEU A 35 1.00 6.74 -0.53
N SER A 36 2.27 6.40 -0.40
CA SER A 36 2.73 5.34 0.50
C SER A 36 4.00 5.72 1.27
N ALA A 37 4.16 5.21 2.49
CA ALA A 37 5.33 5.48 3.33
C ALA A 37 5.68 4.38 4.36
N GLY A 38 6.91 4.45 4.86
CA GLY A 38 7.54 3.51 5.80
C GLY A 38 7.85 4.12 7.16
N ILE A 39 7.79 3.32 8.24
CA ILE A 39 8.36 3.72 9.54
C ILE A 39 9.90 3.58 9.53
N GLU A 40 10.42 2.60 8.79
CA GLU A 40 11.84 2.35 8.57
C GLU A 40 12.07 2.14 7.06
N ALA A 41 12.92 2.94 6.42
CA ALA A 41 13.26 2.74 5.00
C ALA A 41 14.33 1.64 4.89
N HIS A 42 13.92 0.38 4.72
CA HIS A 42 14.85 -0.73 4.49
C HIS A 42 14.99 -1.04 2.99
N GLY A 43 15.92 -0.33 2.35
CA GLY A 43 16.88 -0.86 1.36
C GLY A 43 16.41 -1.77 0.22
N VAL A 44 15.32 -1.43 -0.49
CA VAL A 44 15.13 -1.90 -1.87
C VAL A 44 15.14 -0.66 -2.77
N ASP A 45 16.13 -0.57 -3.65
CA ASP A 45 16.31 0.53 -4.61
C ASP A 45 15.30 0.37 -5.77
N ILE A 46 14.42 1.36 -5.89
CA ILE A 46 13.35 1.48 -6.89
C ILE A 46 13.28 2.95 -7.27
N SER A 47 14.34 3.40 -7.93
CA SER A 47 14.75 4.77 -8.22
C SER A 47 13.68 5.77 -8.69
N ASP A 48 12.47 5.33 -9.06
CA ASP A 48 11.36 6.17 -9.50
C ASP A 48 10.24 6.36 -8.45
N GLN A 49 10.30 5.67 -7.30
CA GLN A 49 9.34 5.84 -6.20
C GLN A 49 10.07 6.26 -4.91
N THR A 50 9.69 7.40 -4.35
CA THR A 50 10.28 7.89 -3.09
C THR A 50 9.94 6.92 -1.96
N SER A 51 10.93 6.11 -1.55
CA SER A 51 10.88 5.35 -0.30
C SER A 51 10.90 6.33 0.88
N GLY A 52 9.76 6.95 1.16
CA GLY A 52 9.62 8.01 2.15
C GLY A 52 9.41 7.44 3.54
N ILE A 53 10.11 8.02 4.53
CA ILE A 53 9.71 7.93 5.95
C ILE A 53 8.32 8.58 6.08
N VAL A 54 7.49 8.10 7.00
CA VAL A 54 6.17 8.70 7.28
C VAL A 54 6.29 10.21 7.48
N ASP A 55 5.63 10.97 6.62
CA ASP A 55 5.51 12.42 6.72
C ASP A 55 4.32 12.77 7.63
N GLN A 56 4.60 13.46 8.73
CA GLN A 56 3.59 13.84 9.72
C GLN A 56 2.56 14.83 9.15
N GLN A 57 2.96 15.72 8.24
CA GLN A 57 2.06 16.66 7.62
C GLN A 57 1.10 15.94 6.67
N ILE A 58 1.58 14.98 5.88
CA ILE A 58 0.72 14.17 5.02
C ILE A 58 -0.22 13.32 5.88
N LEU A 59 0.30 12.68 6.93
CA LEU A 59 -0.50 11.87 7.84
C LEU A 59 -1.65 12.65 8.49
N ASN A 60 -1.37 13.86 8.96
CA ASN A 60 -2.37 14.69 9.64
C ASN A 60 -3.44 15.26 8.68
N ASN A 61 -3.15 15.33 7.38
CA ASN A 61 -4.04 15.91 6.37
C ASN A 61 -4.67 14.86 5.44
N ALA A 62 -4.31 13.58 5.57
CA ALA A 62 -4.85 12.52 4.74
C ALA A 62 -6.33 12.25 5.08
N ASP A 63 -7.19 12.20 4.05
CA ASP A 63 -8.60 11.85 4.18
C ASP A 63 -8.82 10.38 4.54
N PHE A 64 -7.86 9.53 4.16
CA PHE A 64 -7.91 8.12 4.44
C PHE A 64 -6.50 7.55 4.68
N VAL A 65 -6.32 6.84 5.79
CA VAL A 65 -5.04 6.23 6.15
C VAL A 65 -5.26 4.73 6.33
N LEU A 66 -4.45 3.91 5.66
CA LEU A 66 -4.56 2.45 5.73
C LEU A 66 -3.21 1.83 6.05
N THR A 67 -3.16 1.07 7.15
CA THR A 67 -1.94 0.37 7.59
C THR A 67 -1.87 -1.03 7.01
N LEU A 68 -0.67 -1.45 6.58
CA LEU A 68 -0.42 -2.73 5.91
C LEU A 68 0.32 -3.74 6.80
N CYS A 69 0.44 -3.46 8.10
CA CYS A 69 1.21 -4.28 9.05
C CYS A 69 0.54 -5.62 9.42
N GLY A 70 -0.67 -5.90 8.92
CA GLY A 70 -1.40 -7.15 9.17
C GLY A 70 -1.21 -8.23 8.10
N PHE A 71 -0.47 -7.95 7.02
CA PHE A 71 -0.24 -8.89 5.93
C PHE A 71 1.12 -9.58 6.06
N ASP A 72 1.16 -10.84 5.66
CA ASP A 72 2.39 -11.64 5.67
C ASP A 72 3.52 -10.92 4.91
N ASP A 73 4.74 -11.05 5.44
CA ASP A 73 5.90 -10.46 4.80
C ASP A 73 6.30 -11.29 3.58
N LEU A 74 6.31 -10.65 2.41
CA LEU A 74 6.75 -11.24 1.16
C LEU A 74 8.22 -11.68 1.20
N ALA A 75 9.03 -11.08 2.09
CA ALA A 75 10.41 -11.49 2.32
C ALA A 75 10.52 -12.90 2.95
N ASN A 76 9.47 -13.37 3.64
CA ASN A 76 9.45 -14.68 4.29
C ASN A 76 8.98 -15.81 3.36
N ALA A 77 8.81 -15.56 2.06
CA ALA A 77 8.39 -16.58 1.11
C ALA A 77 9.49 -17.64 0.92
N GLU A 78 9.22 -18.85 1.41
CA GLU A 78 10.07 -20.03 1.29
C GLU A 78 9.56 -21.00 0.22
N GLY A 79 10.39 -21.96 -0.18
CA GLY A 79 10.04 -23.00 -1.17
C GLY A 79 10.49 -22.69 -2.60
N THR A 80 9.87 -23.40 -3.54
CA THR A 80 10.10 -23.29 -5.00
C THR A 80 9.67 -21.93 -5.54
N LYS A 81 10.10 -21.60 -6.76
CA LYS A 81 9.71 -20.35 -7.42
C LYS A 81 8.18 -20.24 -7.56
N GLU A 82 7.53 -21.36 -7.85
CA GLU A 82 6.09 -21.48 -8.02
C GLU A 82 5.35 -21.26 -6.69
N GLU A 83 5.85 -21.82 -5.58
CA GLU A 83 5.29 -21.60 -4.25
C GLU A 83 5.45 -20.15 -3.79
N LYS A 84 6.63 -19.55 -4.02
CA LYS A 84 6.87 -18.13 -3.73
C LYS A 84 5.97 -17.22 -4.57
N TRP A 85 5.74 -17.57 -5.84
CA TRP A 85 4.84 -16.82 -6.72
C TRP A 85 3.38 -16.92 -6.26
N ALA A 86 2.92 -18.12 -5.89
CA ALA A 86 1.58 -18.32 -5.34
C ALA A 86 1.38 -17.54 -4.03
N PHE A 87 2.40 -17.53 -3.17
CA PHE A 87 2.40 -16.72 -1.94
C PHE A 87 2.28 -15.23 -2.26
N PHE A 88 3.04 -14.72 -3.22
CA PHE A 88 2.97 -13.33 -3.65
C PHE A 88 1.58 -12.96 -4.19
N GLN A 89 1.00 -13.81 -5.04
CA GLN A 89 -0.35 -13.61 -5.58
C GLN A 89 -1.40 -13.55 -4.47
N ARG A 90 -1.35 -14.48 -3.51
CA ARG A 90 -2.25 -14.49 -2.36
C ARG A 90 -2.19 -13.18 -1.57
N VAL A 91 -0.99 -12.75 -1.17
CA VAL A 91 -0.82 -11.51 -0.39
C VAL A 91 -1.28 -10.29 -1.19
N ARG A 92 -0.98 -10.24 -2.50
CA ARG A 92 -1.46 -9.18 -3.39
C ARG A 92 -2.99 -9.09 -3.43
N ASP A 93 -3.65 -10.23 -3.55
CA ASP A 93 -5.11 -10.31 -3.67
C ASP A 93 -5.79 -9.99 -2.34
N GLU A 94 -5.20 -10.43 -1.21
CA GLU A 94 -5.64 -10.07 0.14
C GLU A 94 -5.55 -8.56 0.40
N ILE A 95 -4.45 -7.92 -0.01
CA ILE A 95 -4.29 -6.46 0.09
C ILE A 95 -5.35 -5.76 -0.74
N GLY A 96 -5.55 -6.17 -2.00
CA GLY A 96 -6.56 -5.59 -2.89
C GLY A 96 -7.97 -5.68 -2.30
N ALA A 97 -8.37 -6.87 -1.85
CA ALA A 97 -9.68 -7.11 -1.24
C ALA A 97 -9.87 -6.28 0.04
N ASN A 98 -8.83 -6.08 0.84
CA ASN A 98 -8.90 -5.25 2.03
C ASN A 98 -9.09 -3.76 1.70
N ILE A 99 -8.37 -3.24 0.70
CA ILE A 99 -8.51 -1.85 0.25
C ILE A 99 -9.93 -1.62 -0.27
N GLU A 100 -10.44 -2.54 -1.11
CA GLU A 100 -11.79 -2.46 -1.65
C GLU A 100 -12.87 -2.54 -0.57
N ARG A 101 -12.70 -3.44 0.41
CA ARG A 101 -13.63 -3.50 1.55
C ARG A 101 -13.61 -2.19 2.35
N SER A 102 -12.41 -1.69 2.64
CA SER A 102 -12.24 -0.50 3.48
C SER A 102 -12.75 0.76 2.78
N SER A 103 -12.60 0.84 1.46
CA SER A 103 -13.11 1.95 0.65
C SER A 103 -14.65 1.98 0.61
N LYS A 104 -15.29 0.80 0.51
CA LYS A 104 -16.76 0.66 0.58
C LYS A 104 -17.30 1.01 1.96
N VAL A 105 -16.67 0.52 3.03
CA VAL A 105 -17.11 0.80 4.41
C VAL A 105 -17.01 2.28 4.76
N SER A 106 -15.96 2.96 4.28
CA SER A 106 -15.75 4.39 4.53
C SER A 106 -16.60 5.31 3.64
N GLY A 107 -17.29 4.77 2.63
CA GLY A 107 -18.04 5.54 1.63
C GLY A 107 -17.15 6.43 0.76
N LYS A 108 -15.85 6.09 0.65
CA LYS A 108 -14.83 6.89 -0.03
C LYS A 108 -14.52 6.42 -1.46
N ALA A 109 -15.02 5.26 -1.85
CA ALA A 109 -15.00 4.77 -3.24
C ALA A 109 -16.43 4.57 -3.76
N GLN A 110 -16.61 4.76 -5.07
CA GLN A 110 -17.85 4.51 -5.81
C GLN A 110 -18.11 3.02 -6.00
#